data_AF-A0A0G0CH18-F1
#
_entry.id   AF-A0A0G0CH18-F1
#
_cell.length_a   1.000
_cell.length_b   1.000
_cell.length_c   1.000
_cell.angle_alpha   90.00
_cell.angle_beta   90.00
_cell.angle_gamma   90.00
#
_symmetry.space_group_name_H-M   'P 1'
#
loop_
_entity.id
_entity.type
_entity.pdbx_description
1 polymer ?
#
loop_
_entity_poly.entity_id
_entity_poly.type
_entity_poly.pdbx_seq_one_letter_code
_entity_poly.pdbx_strand_id
1 'polypeptide(L)'
;MIIKDKDIYLLDLAVEVDSTAEFFVNGLWEAGDFVSVNAKTKEEVEIINLSAKSQAAFKLDVLNPNGSIFMLLSGGGASIVLADEVQTQGFSKDLANYGEYSGNPNQEETYIYTKNLLSLLLKSKANKKVLIIGGGVANFTDIRITFKGIIKALEEVKNDLKKQKVKVFVRRGGPYQKAGLKDMETFLEKEKLFGKVSGPEMVLTDIALYALNYLKK
;
A
#
# COMPACT_ATOMS: atom_id res chain seq x y z
N MET A 1 13.68 27.77 -26.68
CA MET A 1 13.69 29.25 -26.64
C MET A 1 14.19 29.78 -27.98
N ILE A 2 13.46 30.69 -28.60
CA ILE A 2 13.88 31.42 -29.81
C ILE A 2 14.00 32.90 -29.47
N ILE A 3 15.04 33.56 -29.99
CA ILE A 3 15.19 35.01 -29.90
C ILE A 3 15.07 35.58 -31.32
N LYS A 4 14.13 36.50 -31.55
CA LYS A 4 13.94 37.18 -32.83
C LYS A 4 13.69 38.66 -32.59
N ASP A 5 14.42 39.53 -33.30
CA ASP A 5 14.27 40.99 -33.23
C ASP A 5 14.29 41.58 -31.80
N LYS A 6 15.07 40.93 -30.89
CA LYS A 6 15.20 41.18 -29.44
C LYS A 6 14.08 40.64 -28.55
N ASP A 7 13.06 40.00 -29.11
CA ASP A 7 12.01 39.32 -28.37
C ASP A 7 12.37 37.86 -28.08
N ILE A 8 11.97 37.37 -26.90
CA ILE A 8 12.19 36.00 -26.45
C ILE A 8 10.88 35.21 -26.55
N TYR A 9 10.92 34.08 -27.24
CA TYR A 9 9.80 33.15 -27.38
C TYR A 9 10.14 31.80 -26.74
N LEU A 10 9.40 31.41 -25.71
CA LEU A 10 9.48 30.08 -25.11
C LEU A 10 8.59 29.13 -25.91
N LEU A 11 9.19 28.35 -26.81
CA LEU A 11 8.45 27.40 -27.66
C LEU A 11 8.07 26.09 -26.96
N ASP A 12 8.85 25.68 -25.96
CA ASP A 12 8.66 24.46 -25.20
C ASP A 12 9.26 24.65 -23.80
N LEU A 13 8.66 24.01 -22.81
CA LEU A 13 9.05 24.07 -21.41
C LEU A 13 8.55 22.82 -20.68
N ALA A 14 9.49 22.08 -20.09
CA ALA A 14 9.20 21.07 -19.09
C ALA A 14 9.73 21.57 -17.74
N VAL A 15 8.90 21.49 -16.70
CA VAL A 15 9.22 21.94 -15.34
C VAL A 15 8.88 20.84 -14.35
N GLU A 16 9.76 20.62 -13.40
CA GLU A 16 9.46 19.90 -12.16
C GLU A 16 9.64 20.87 -11.00
N VAL A 17 8.71 20.83 -10.04
CA VAL A 17 8.76 21.65 -8.81
C VAL A 17 8.86 20.73 -7.61
N ASP A 18 9.48 21.22 -6.53
CA ASP A 18 9.47 20.51 -5.25
C ASP A 18 8.08 20.59 -4.64
N SER A 19 7.31 19.50 -4.74
CA SER A 19 5.94 19.45 -4.23
C SER A 19 5.81 19.69 -2.72
N THR A 20 6.90 19.54 -1.95
CA THR A 20 6.90 19.83 -0.52
C THR A 20 7.01 21.33 -0.22
N ALA A 21 7.38 22.13 -1.21
CA ALA A 21 7.57 23.57 -1.05
C ALA A 21 6.28 24.40 -1.21
N GLU A 22 5.11 23.75 -1.34
CA GLU A 22 3.82 24.41 -1.64
C GLU A 22 3.52 25.57 -0.68
N PHE A 23 3.77 25.34 0.61
CA PHE A 23 3.61 26.36 1.65
C PHE A 23 4.50 27.60 1.45
N PHE A 24 5.68 27.44 0.86
CA PHE A 24 6.67 28.52 0.71
C PHE A 24 6.50 29.32 -0.59
N VAL A 25 5.77 28.78 -1.57
CA VAL A 25 5.65 29.39 -2.90
C VAL A 25 4.44 30.30 -3.05
N ASN A 26 3.69 30.57 -1.97
CA ASN A 26 2.60 31.56 -1.92
C ASN A 26 1.59 31.46 -3.08
N GLY A 27 1.21 30.23 -3.47
CA GLY A 27 0.23 30.00 -4.54
C GLY A 27 0.75 30.23 -5.95
N LEU A 28 2.07 30.31 -6.16
CA LEU A 28 2.66 30.26 -7.51
C LEU A 28 2.34 28.93 -8.22
N TRP A 29 2.17 27.86 -7.44
CA TRP A 29 1.61 26.60 -7.85
C TRP A 29 0.96 25.93 -6.62
N GLU A 30 0.01 25.05 -6.88
CA GLU A 30 -0.65 24.19 -5.89
C GLU A 30 -0.66 22.73 -6.35
N ALA A 31 -0.99 21.79 -5.46
CA ALA A 31 -1.06 20.38 -5.81
C ALA A 31 -2.02 20.08 -6.98
N GLY A 32 -3.00 20.95 -7.23
CA GLY A 32 -3.93 20.89 -8.37
C GLY A 32 -3.28 21.16 -9.73
N ASP A 33 -2.13 21.85 -9.77
CA ASP A 33 -1.40 22.15 -11.01
C ASP A 33 -0.56 20.96 -11.50
N PHE A 34 -0.40 19.93 -10.69
CA PHE A 34 0.41 18.77 -11.03
C PHE A 34 -0.28 17.91 -12.09
N VAL A 35 0.41 17.72 -13.21
CA VAL A 35 -0.07 16.87 -14.30
C VAL A 35 0.03 15.40 -13.88
N SER A 36 -1.12 14.76 -13.64
CA SER A 36 -1.18 13.31 -13.45
C SER A 36 -1.31 12.59 -14.79
N VAL A 37 -0.39 11.65 -15.05
CA VAL A 37 -0.37 10.87 -16.31
C VAL A 37 -1.56 9.90 -16.41
N ASN A 38 -2.12 9.48 -15.28
CA ASN A 38 -3.23 8.53 -15.21
C ASN A 38 -4.39 9.09 -14.38
N ALA A 39 -5.61 8.77 -14.80
CA ALA A 39 -6.80 9.01 -14.00
C ALA A 39 -6.73 8.18 -12.72
N LYS A 40 -6.85 8.85 -11.57
CA LYS A 40 -6.85 8.19 -10.26
C LYS A 40 -8.19 7.51 -10.01
N THR A 41 -8.15 6.31 -9.45
CA THR A 41 -9.33 5.60 -8.94
C THR A 41 -9.91 6.32 -7.72
N LYS A 42 -11.17 6.03 -7.39
CA LYS A 42 -11.82 6.59 -6.19
C LYS A 42 -11.01 6.28 -4.94
N GLU A 43 -10.52 5.04 -4.83
CA GLU A 43 -9.69 4.60 -3.72
C GLU A 43 -8.36 5.35 -3.62
N GLU A 44 -7.68 5.62 -4.74
CA GLU A 44 -6.46 6.45 -4.74
C GLU A 44 -6.74 7.87 -4.26
N VAL A 45 -7.84 8.48 -4.70
CA VAL A 45 -8.25 9.84 -4.26
C VAL A 45 -8.53 9.86 -2.75
N GLU A 46 -9.20 8.85 -2.20
CA GLU A 46 -9.43 8.74 -0.76
C GLU A 46 -8.11 8.64 0.03
N ILE A 47 -7.11 7.90 -0.47
CA ILE A 47 -5.80 7.80 0.18
C ILE A 47 -5.01 9.12 0.09
N ILE A 48 -5.08 9.83 -1.04
CA ILE A 48 -4.48 11.17 -1.17
C ILE A 48 -5.08 12.12 -0.13
N ASN A 49 -6.42 12.12 -0.01
CA ASN A 49 -7.13 12.93 0.98
C ASN A 49 -6.80 12.55 2.43
N LEU A 50 -6.60 11.25 2.70
CA LEU A 50 -6.15 10.77 4.01
C LEU A 50 -4.74 11.29 4.32
N SER A 51 -3.80 11.17 3.37
CA SER A 51 -2.42 11.61 3.56
C SER A 51 -2.31 13.12 3.77
N ALA A 52 -3.13 13.92 3.07
CA ALA A 52 -3.15 15.37 3.23
C ALA A 52 -3.63 15.84 4.61
N LYS A 53 -4.36 14.98 5.35
CA LYS A 53 -4.94 15.29 6.67
C LYS A 53 -4.22 14.59 7.81
N SER A 54 -3.16 13.84 7.53
CA SER A 54 -2.43 13.04 8.51
C SER A 54 -1.00 13.53 8.67
N GLN A 55 -0.43 13.32 9.85
CA GLN A 55 1.02 13.42 10.07
C GLN A 55 1.77 12.17 9.61
N ALA A 56 1.04 11.06 9.44
CA ALA A 56 1.57 9.84 8.84
C ALA A 56 1.53 9.94 7.31
N ALA A 57 2.40 9.19 6.66
CA ALA A 57 2.47 9.12 5.21
C ALA A 57 1.64 7.93 4.72
N PHE A 58 0.86 8.16 3.66
CA PHE A 58 0.12 7.12 2.96
C PHE A 58 0.29 7.28 1.45
N LYS A 59 0.54 6.17 0.76
CA LYS A 59 0.60 6.14 -0.69
C LYS A 59 -0.10 4.91 -1.21
N LEU A 60 -0.93 5.06 -2.22
CA LEU A 60 -1.56 3.98 -2.95
C LEU A 60 -1.57 4.33 -4.43
N ASP A 61 -1.01 3.45 -5.25
CA ASP A 61 -1.04 3.50 -6.70
C ASP A 61 -1.56 2.15 -7.23
N VAL A 62 -2.56 2.21 -8.10
CA VAL A 62 -3.11 1.00 -8.74
C VAL A 62 -2.33 0.69 -9.99
N LEU A 63 -1.68 -0.48 -10.04
CA LEU A 63 -0.87 -0.93 -11.16
C LEU A 63 -1.67 -1.81 -12.12
N ASN A 64 -2.40 -2.79 -11.57
CA ASN A 64 -3.28 -3.67 -12.31
C ASN A 64 -4.57 -3.92 -11.50
N PRO A 65 -5.71 -3.29 -11.87
CA PRO A 65 -6.98 -3.47 -11.16
C PRO A 65 -7.47 -4.92 -11.09
N ASN A 66 -7.00 -5.80 -11.99
CA ASN A 66 -7.34 -7.22 -12.03
C ASN A 66 -6.17 -8.12 -11.58
N GLY A 67 -5.19 -7.58 -10.85
CA GLY A 67 -4.08 -8.36 -10.29
C GLY A 67 -4.55 -9.36 -9.23
N SER A 68 -3.68 -10.34 -8.98
CA SER A 68 -3.85 -11.39 -7.97
C SER A 68 -3.15 -11.06 -6.64
N ILE A 69 -2.17 -10.16 -6.65
CA ILE A 69 -1.32 -9.88 -5.50
C ILE A 69 -1.60 -8.45 -5.02
N PHE A 70 -2.16 -8.34 -3.83
CA PHE A 70 -2.40 -7.07 -3.16
C PHE A 70 -1.42 -6.90 -2.01
N MET A 71 -0.89 -5.70 -1.85
CA MET A 71 0.13 -5.41 -0.86
C MET A 71 -0.29 -4.25 0.05
N LEU A 72 -0.20 -4.50 1.35
CA LEU A 72 -0.36 -3.52 2.43
C LEU A 72 0.99 -3.41 3.14
N LEU A 73 1.83 -2.51 2.65
CA LEU A 73 3.22 -2.42 3.08
C LEU A 73 3.45 -1.24 4.00
N SER A 74 4.53 -1.31 4.77
CA SER A 74 4.80 -0.28 5.77
C SER A 74 6.29 0.04 5.88
N GLY A 75 6.61 1.30 5.57
CA GLY A 75 7.96 1.80 5.34
C GLY A 75 8.38 1.68 3.86
N GLY A 76 8.69 2.81 3.24
CA GLY A 76 9.00 2.91 1.80
C GLY A 76 10.14 2.02 1.29
N GLY A 77 11.19 1.77 2.10
CA GLY A 77 12.26 0.85 1.70
C GLY A 77 11.79 -0.61 1.65
N ALA A 78 10.95 -1.01 2.60
CA ALA A 78 10.41 -2.37 2.67
C ALA A 78 9.38 -2.63 1.55
N SER A 79 8.66 -1.59 1.13
CA SER A 79 7.68 -1.73 0.04
C SER A 79 8.33 -2.03 -1.29
N ILE A 80 9.44 -1.36 -1.60
CA ILE A 80 10.21 -1.59 -2.84
C ILE A 80 10.78 -3.01 -2.85
N VAL A 81 11.45 -3.43 -1.76
CA VAL A 81 12.06 -4.78 -1.67
C VAL A 81 11.06 -5.90 -1.91
N LEU A 82 9.83 -5.78 -1.40
CA LEU A 82 8.79 -6.78 -1.62
C LEU A 82 8.22 -6.76 -3.04
N ALA A 83 8.09 -5.58 -3.65
CA ALA A 83 7.68 -5.45 -5.04
C ALA A 83 8.74 -6.06 -5.99
N ASP A 84 10.02 -5.79 -5.74
CA ASP A 84 11.15 -6.35 -6.48
C ASP A 84 11.21 -7.88 -6.38
N GLU A 85 10.92 -8.45 -5.21
CA GLU A 85 10.84 -9.91 -5.05
C GLU A 85 9.71 -10.50 -5.91
N VAL A 86 8.52 -9.88 -5.90
CA VAL A 86 7.40 -10.33 -6.75
C VAL A 86 7.76 -10.26 -8.24
N GLN A 87 8.47 -9.22 -8.66
CA GLN A 87 8.98 -9.11 -10.02
C GLN A 87 10.04 -10.18 -10.34
N THR A 88 10.99 -10.41 -9.43
CA THR A 88 12.06 -11.42 -9.58
C THR A 88 11.49 -12.82 -9.75
N GLN A 89 10.38 -13.11 -9.08
CA GLN A 89 9.66 -14.39 -9.20
C GLN A 89 8.76 -14.48 -10.44
N GLY A 90 8.70 -13.44 -11.28
CA GLY A 90 7.95 -13.42 -12.54
C GLY A 90 6.48 -13.02 -12.43
N PHE A 91 6.05 -12.46 -11.30
CA PHE A 91 4.65 -12.10 -11.02
C PHE A 91 4.34 -10.60 -11.19
N SER A 92 5.17 -9.85 -11.93
CA SER A 92 4.99 -8.40 -12.12
C SER A 92 3.61 -8.03 -12.66
N LYS A 93 3.04 -8.85 -13.56
CA LYS A 93 1.71 -8.61 -14.15
C LYS A 93 0.57 -8.91 -13.18
N ASP A 94 0.83 -9.70 -12.13
CA ASP A 94 -0.15 -10.07 -11.11
C ASP A 94 -0.18 -9.08 -9.94
N LEU A 95 0.80 -8.17 -9.84
CA LEU A 95 0.86 -7.14 -8.82
C LEU A 95 -0.22 -6.09 -9.06
N ALA A 96 -1.18 -6.00 -8.13
CA ALA A 96 -2.34 -5.15 -8.28
C ALA A 96 -2.08 -3.69 -7.91
N ASN A 97 -1.27 -3.47 -6.87
CA ASN A 97 -1.00 -2.15 -6.33
C ASN A 97 0.45 -2.01 -5.86
N TYR A 98 0.92 -0.76 -5.85
CA TYR A 98 2.06 -0.33 -5.07
C TYR A 98 1.57 0.66 -4.02
N GLY A 99 2.06 0.56 -2.79
CA GLY A 99 1.64 1.48 -1.74
C GLY A 99 2.28 1.18 -0.41
N GLU A 100 2.25 2.16 0.47
CA GLU A 100 2.82 2.07 1.80
C GLU A 100 2.11 2.98 2.80
N TYR A 101 2.23 2.64 4.08
CA TYR A 101 1.95 3.55 5.18
C TYR A 101 3.16 3.62 6.13
N SER A 102 3.48 4.83 6.59
CA SER A 102 4.59 5.06 7.52
C SER A 102 4.33 6.28 8.42
N GLY A 103 5.23 6.58 9.37
CA GLY A 103 5.06 7.72 10.28
C GLY A 103 4.14 7.47 11.48
N ASN A 104 3.96 6.21 11.89
CA ASN A 104 3.16 5.81 13.06
C ASN A 104 1.68 6.25 12.98
N PRO A 105 0.94 5.78 11.95
CA PRO A 105 -0.47 6.09 11.83
C PRO A 105 -1.29 5.48 12.97
N ASN A 106 -2.41 6.12 13.26
CA ASN A 106 -3.35 5.64 14.26
C ASN A 106 -4.27 4.52 13.71
N GLN A 107 -5.10 3.96 14.60
CA GLN A 107 -5.99 2.85 14.27
C GLN A 107 -6.99 3.20 13.15
N GLU A 108 -7.58 4.39 13.18
CA GLU A 108 -8.62 4.78 12.23
C GLU A 108 -8.01 5.07 10.85
N GLU A 109 -6.86 5.73 10.79
CA GLU A 109 -6.15 5.96 9.52
C GLU A 109 -5.75 4.63 8.87
N THR A 110 -5.22 3.69 9.67
CA THR A 110 -4.87 2.35 9.18
C THR A 110 -6.11 1.58 8.71
N TYR A 111 -7.25 1.75 9.38
CA TYR A 111 -8.54 1.19 8.96
C TYR A 111 -8.99 1.77 7.61
N ILE A 112 -8.99 3.11 7.45
CA ILE A 112 -9.39 3.79 6.21
C ILE A 112 -8.51 3.34 5.04
N TYR A 113 -7.19 3.29 5.25
CA TYR A 113 -6.25 2.83 4.24
C TYR A 113 -6.55 1.37 3.83
N THR A 114 -6.67 0.48 4.81
CA THR A 114 -6.92 -0.94 4.57
C THR A 114 -8.25 -1.16 3.87
N LYS A 115 -9.31 -0.44 4.26
CA LYS A 115 -10.64 -0.53 3.67
C LYS A 115 -10.63 -0.21 2.17
N ASN A 116 -9.94 0.86 1.77
CA ASN A 116 -9.81 1.24 0.37
C ASN A 116 -9.02 0.20 -0.43
N LEU A 117 -7.92 -0.33 0.12
CA LEU A 117 -7.19 -1.42 -0.52
C LEU A 117 -8.05 -2.68 -0.68
N LEU A 118 -8.85 -3.04 0.34
CA LEU A 118 -9.76 -4.19 0.27
C LEU A 118 -10.88 -3.96 -0.75
N SER A 119 -11.37 -2.73 -0.93
CA SER A 119 -12.33 -2.40 -2.00
C SER A 119 -11.77 -2.74 -3.38
N LEU A 120 -10.52 -2.37 -3.66
CA LEU A 120 -9.82 -2.74 -4.91
C LEU A 120 -9.66 -4.26 -5.02
N LEU A 121 -9.25 -4.93 -3.95
CA LEU A 121 -9.08 -6.38 -3.91
C LEU A 121 -10.36 -7.12 -4.26
N LEU A 122 -11.49 -6.69 -3.70
CA LEU A 122 -12.79 -7.33 -3.93
C LEU A 122 -13.32 -7.09 -5.34
N LYS A 123 -12.97 -5.95 -5.98
CA LYS A 123 -13.33 -5.61 -7.36
C LYS A 123 -12.51 -6.38 -8.41
N SER A 124 -11.28 -6.79 -8.07
CA SER A 124 -10.43 -7.55 -8.99
C SER A 124 -11.09 -8.85 -9.45
N LYS A 125 -11.06 -9.09 -10.77
CA LYS A 125 -11.59 -10.31 -11.40
C LYS A 125 -10.62 -11.50 -11.37
N ALA A 126 -9.46 -11.37 -10.72
CA ALA A 126 -8.53 -12.47 -10.58
C ALA A 126 -9.15 -13.67 -9.87
N ASN A 127 -8.94 -14.87 -10.42
CA ASN A 127 -9.50 -16.13 -9.90
C ASN A 127 -8.99 -16.48 -8.50
N LYS A 128 -7.74 -16.13 -8.21
CA LYS A 128 -7.05 -16.43 -6.95
C LYS A 128 -6.30 -15.18 -6.50
N LYS A 129 -6.50 -14.80 -5.24
CA LYS A 129 -5.98 -13.54 -4.70
C LYS A 129 -5.28 -13.74 -3.37
N VAL A 130 -4.21 -12.98 -3.16
CA VAL A 130 -3.46 -12.93 -1.90
C VAL A 130 -3.33 -11.49 -1.44
N LEU A 131 -3.37 -11.30 -0.12
CA LEU A 131 -3.04 -10.04 0.53
C LEU A 131 -1.75 -10.23 1.33
N ILE A 132 -0.72 -9.48 0.99
CA ILE A 132 0.56 -9.46 1.70
C ILE A 132 0.57 -8.23 2.60
N ILE A 133 0.63 -8.44 3.90
CA ILE A 133 0.78 -7.40 4.92
C ILE A 133 2.23 -7.44 5.41
N GLY A 134 3.04 -6.52 4.91
CA GLY A 134 4.49 -6.60 5.03
C GLY A 134 5.13 -5.33 5.55
N GLY A 135 6.33 -5.45 6.10
CA GLY A 135 7.18 -4.29 6.33
C GLY A 135 8.48 -4.62 7.07
N GLY A 136 9.36 -3.63 7.07
CA GLY A 136 10.57 -3.65 7.89
C GLY A 136 10.25 -3.74 9.39
N VAL A 137 11.30 -3.79 10.20
CA VAL A 137 11.16 -3.67 11.66
C VAL A 137 10.95 -2.19 11.98
N ALA A 138 9.77 -1.84 12.46
CA ALA A 138 9.44 -0.46 12.78
C ALA A 138 10.22 0.02 14.01
N ASN A 139 10.67 1.28 13.99
CA ASN A 139 11.39 1.88 15.11
C ASN A 139 10.45 2.34 16.23
N PHE A 140 9.33 2.97 15.87
CA PHE A 140 8.41 3.63 16.81
C PHE A 140 6.93 3.34 16.58
N THR A 141 6.57 2.65 15.49
CA THR A 141 5.15 2.33 15.20
C THR A 141 4.63 1.22 16.12
N ASP A 142 3.51 1.45 16.83
CA ASP A 142 2.84 0.41 17.62
C ASP A 142 2.10 -0.56 16.70
N ILE A 143 2.60 -1.79 16.63
CA ILE A 143 2.05 -2.83 15.75
C ILE A 143 0.64 -3.24 16.19
N ARG A 144 0.29 -3.15 17.48
CA ARG A 144 -1.07 -3.48 17.94
C ARG A 144 -2.09 -2.46 17.44
N ILE A 145 -1.73 -1.18 17.45
CA ILE A 145 -2.65 -0.09 17.04
C ILE A 145 -2.95 -0.19 15.55
N THR A 146 -1.89 -0.30 14.73
CA THR A 146 -2.04 -0.47 13.29
C THR A 146 -2.79 -1.75 12.95
N PHE A 147 -2.43 -2.89 13.57
CA PHE A 147 -3.12 -4.16 13.30
C PHE A 147 -4.58 -4.17 13.74
N LYS A 148 -4.96 -3.45 14.81
CA LYS A 148 -6.39 -3.28 15.16
C LYS A 148 -7.17 -2.62 14.02
N GLY A 149 -6.59 -1.61 13.36
CA GLY A 149 -7.20 -0.94 12.21
C GLY A 149 -7.36 -1.90 11.02
N ILE A 150 -6.31 -2.67 10.73
CA ILE A 150 -6.32 -3.68 9.66
C ILE A 150 -7.37 -4.77 9.94
N ILE A 151 -7.39 -5.33 11.16
CA ILE A 151 -8.33 -6.38 11.57
C ILE A 151 -9.77 -5.85 11.48
N LYS A 152 -10.03 -4.62 11.92
CA LYS A 152 -11.35 -3.97 11.80
C LYS A 152 -11.82 -3.93 10.33
N ALA A 153 -10.94 -3.54 9.40
CA ALA A 153 -11.27 -3.50 7.97
C ALA A 153 -11.49 -4.91 7.38
N LEU A 154 -10.66 -5.89 7.75
CA LEU A 154 -10.84 -7.28 7.33
C LEU A 154 -12.15 -7.89 7.84
N GLU A 155 -12.52 -7.61 9.10
CA GLU A 155 -13.74 -8.11 9.73
C GLU A 155 -14.99 -7.65 8.97
N GLU A 156 -15.03 -6.40 8.47
CA GLU A 156 -16.18 -5.87 7.72
C GLU A 156 -16.47 -6.63 6.42
N VAL A 157 -15.44 -7.14 5.75
CA VAL A 157 -15.55 -7.79 4.43
C VAL A 157 -15.16 -9.28 4.45
N LYS A 158 -15.01 -9.87 5.64
CA LYS A 158 -14.51 -11.24 5.81
C LYS A 158 -15.27 -12.29 5.01
N ASN A 159 -16.58 -12.12 4.85
CA ASN A 159 -17.42 -13.08 4.12
C ASN A 159 -17.12 -13.05 2.62
N ASP A 160 -16.91 -11.87 2.04
CA ASP A 160 -16.53 -11.73 0.64
C ASP A 160 -15.10 -12.22 0.39
N LEU A 161 -14.17 -11.93 1.31
CA LEU A 161 -12.81 -12.48 1.26
C LEU A 161 -12.81 -14.02 1.28
N LYS A 162 -13.61 -14.63 2.16
CA LYS A 162 -13.81 -16.08 2.21
C LYS A 162 -14.40 -16.62 0.90
N LYS A 163 -15.42 -15.97 0.36
CA LYS A 163 -16.08 -16.36 -0.91
C LYS A 163 -15.10 -16.32 -2.08
N GLN A 164 -14.22 -15.33 -2.11
CA GLN A 164 -13.17 -15.17 -3.12
C GLN A 164 -11.89 -15.96 -2.79
N LYS A 165 -11.90 -16.78 -1.74
CA LYS A 165 -10.79 -17.65 -1.29
C LYS A 165 -9.48 -16.88 -1.08
N VAL A 166 -9.57 -15.65 -0.59
CA VAL A 166 -8.41 -14.79 -0.33
C VAL A 166 -7.61 -15.36 0.84
N LYS A 167 -6.27 -15.37 0.70
CA LYS A 167 -5.35 -15.72 1.78
C LYS A 167 -4.46 -14.54 2.15
N VAL A 168 -4.25 -14.38 3.46
CA VAL A 168 -3.48 -13.27 4.03
C VAL A 168 -2.14 -13.79 4.55
N PHE A 169 -1.07 -13.10 4.17
CA PHE A 169 0.31 -13.41 4.52
C PHE A 169 0.92 -12.19 5.22
N VAL A 170 1.40 -12.38 6.45
CA VAL A 170 1.83 -11.29 7.32
C VAL A 170 3.28 -11.48 7.74
N ARG A 171 4.10 -10.45 7.52
CA ARG A 171 5.44 -10.35 8.11
C ARG A 171 5.66 -8.94 8.63
N ARG A 172 5.74 -8.77 9.95
CA ARG A 172 5.93 -7.46 10.57
C ARG A 172 6.81 -7.53 11.82
N GLY A 173 7.62 -6.50 12.02
CA GLY A 173 8.38 -6.29 13.26
C GLY A 173 8.22 -4.86 13.80
N GLY A 174 8.45 -4.68 15.08
CA GLY A 174 8.42 -3.38 15.76
C GLY A 174 7.85 -3.42 17.19
N PRO A 175 7.63 -2.24 17.81
CA PRO A 175 7.01 -2.12 19.12
C PRO A 175 5.73 -2.93 19.26
N TYR A 176 5.64 -3.74 20.33
CA TYR A 176 4.50 -4.58 20.67
C TYR A 176 4.10 -5.64 19.61
N GLN A 177 5.01 -6.00 18.70
CA GLN A 177 4.75 -6.97 17.63
C GLN A 177 4.17 -8.31 18.11
N LYS A 178 4.60 -8.83 19.27
CA LYS A 178 4.16 -10.17 19.74
C LYS A 178 2.65 -10.21 19.95
N ALA A 179 2.10 -9.15 20.56
CA ALA A 179 0.66 -9.05 20.78
C ALA A 179 -0.08 -8.80 19.46
N GLY A 180 0.40 -7.87 18.62
CA GLY A 180 -0.23 -7.57 17.33
C GLY A 180 -0.27 -8.79 16.41
N LEU A 181 0.85 -9.50 16.24
CA LEU A 181 0.94 -10.71 15.41
C LEU A 181 0.01 -11.81 15.92
N LYS A 182 -0.05 -12.02 17.25
CA LYS A 182 -0.97 -13.00 17.86
C LYS A 182 -2.43 -12.68 17.58
N ASP A 183 -2.83 -11.42 17.73
CA ASP A 183 -4.21 -10.98 17.48
C ASP A 183 -4.58 -11.18 16.00
N MET A 184 -3.66 -10.83 15.08
CA MET A 184 -3.82 -11.04 13.65
C MET A 184 -3.92 -12.53 13.28
N GLU A 185 -3.02 -13.36 13.80
CA GLU A 185 -3.03 -14.81 13.56
C GLU A 185 -4.34 -15.45 14.03
N THR A 186 -4.74 -15.16 15.27
CA THR A 186 -6.01 -15.65 15.86
C THR A 186 -7.21 -15.26 14.99
N PHE A 187 -7.26 -14.02 14.53
CA PHE A 187 -8.32 -13.54 13.64
C PHE A 187 -8.33 -14.28 12.29
N LEU A 188 -7.19 -14.39 11.64
CA LEU A 188 -7.06 -15.01 10.33
C LEU A 188 -7.38 -16.51 10.35
N GLU A 189 -7.00 -17.22 11.42
CA GLU A 189 -7.34 -18.63 11.62
C GLU A 189 -8.84 -18.81 11.81
N LYS A 190 -9.44 -18.03 12.74
CA LYS A 190 -10.88 -18.05 13.02
C LYS A 190 -11.71 -17.83 11.76
N GLU A 191 -11.32 -16.86 10.93
CA GLU A 191 -12.05 -16.49 9.72
C GLU A 191 -11.60 -17.26 8.47
N LYS A 192 -10.75 -18.29 8.62
CA LYS A 192 -10.24 -19.13 7.51
C LYS A 192 -9.50 -18.35 6.41
N LEU A 193 -8.99 -17.16 6.73
CA LEU A 193 -8.19 -16.29 5.85
C LEU A 193 -6.68 -16.54 6.00
N PHE A 194 -6.27 -17.34 6.98
CA PHE A 194 -4.87 -17.62 7.29
C PHE A 194 -4.10 -18.23 6.11
N GLY A 195 -3.01 -17.56 5.73
CA GLY A 195 -1.93 -18.07 4.87
C GLY A 195 -0.65 -18.29 5.66
N LYS A 196 -0.11 -17.22 6.26
CA LYS A 196 1.07 -17.26 7.16
C LYS A 196 1.13 -15.99 8.00
N VAL A 197 1.53 -16.09 9.27
CA VAL A 197 1.92 -14.93 10.10
C VAL A 197 3.34 -15.18 10.63
N SER A 198 4.20 -14.18 10.57
CA SER A 198 5.59 -14.26 11.03
C SER A 198 6.11 -12.90 11.51
N GLY A 199 7.05 -12.94 12.45
CA GLY A 199 7.75 -11.78 12.97
C GLY A 199 9.06 -11.50 12.21
N PRO A 200 9.98 -10.73 12.83
CA PRO A 200 11.25 -10.35 12.22
C PRO A 200 12.26 -11.50 12.12
N GLU A 201 12.01 -12.64 12.77
CA GLU A 201 12.81 -13.86 12.63
C GLU A 201 12.76 -14.47 11.22
N MET A 202 11.72 -14.15 10.44
CA MET A 202 11.64 -14.47 9.01
C MET A 202 12.23 -13.34 8.18
N VAL A 203 12.98 -13.68 7.12
CA VAL A 203 13.48 -12.71 6.14
C VAL A 203 12.28 -12.04 5.45
N LEU A 204 12.34 -10.71 5.24
CA LEU A 204 11.19 -9.96 4.74
C LEU A 204 10.65 -10.53 3.42
N THR A 205 11.51 -10.85 2.46
CA THR A 205 11.13 -11.34 1.13
C THR A 205 10.50 -12.74 1.16
N ASP A 206 10.80 -13.57 2.16
CA ASP A 206 10.25 -14.93 2.25
C ASP A 206 8.72 -14.93 2.32
N ILE A 207 8.10 -13.91 2.94
CA ILE A 207 6.63 -13.84 3.02
C ILE A 207 5.99 -13.74 1.64
N ALA A 208 6.65 -13.06 0.69
CA ALA A 208 6.21 -13.00 -0.69
C ALA A 208 6.30 -14.39 -1.33
N LEU A 209 7.39 -15.13 -1.11
CA LEU A 209 7.53 -16.50 -1.62
C LEU A 209 6.41 -17.42 -1.14
N TYR A 210 6.00 -17.35 0.13
CA TYR A 210 4.85 -18.10 0.64
C TYR A 210 3.54 -17.73 -0.08
N ALA A 211 3.29 -16.43 -0.30
CA ALA A 211 2.11 -15.95 -1.00
C ALA A 211 2.09 -16.39 -2.47
N LEU A 212 3.23 -16.30 -3.16
CA LEU A 212 3.38 -16.70 -4.56
C LEU A 212 3.26 -18.21 -4.74
N ASN A 213 3.82 -19.00 -3.83
CA ASN A 213 3.66 -20.45 -3.82
C ASN A 213 2.20 -20.87 -3.61
N TYR A 214 1.41 -20.08 -2.86
CA TYR A 214 -0.03 -20.30 -2.79
C TYR A 214 -0.70 -20.03 -4.14
N LEU A 215 -0.31 -18.99 -4.89
CA LEU A 215 -0.87 -18.70 -6.21
C LEU A 215 -0.54 -19.76 -7.27
N LYS A 216 0.64 -20.38 -7.21
CA LYS A 216 1.07 -21.45 -8.14
C LYS A 216 0.29 -22.77 -8.00
N LYS A 217 -0.26 -23.03 -6.81
CA LYS A 217 -1.01 -24.26 -6.48
C LYS A 217 -2.48 -24.14 -6.88
#